data_AF-A0A366MWJ1-F1
#
_entry.id   AF-A0A366MWJ1-F1
#
_cell.length_a   1.000
_cell.length_b   1.000
_cell.length_c   1.000
_cell.angle_alpha   90.00
_cell.angle_beta   90.00
_cell.angle_gamma   90.00
#
_symmetry.space_group_name_H-M   'P 1'
#
loop_
_entity.id
_entity.type
_entity.pdbx_description
1 polymer ?
#
loop_
_entity_poly.entity_id
_entity_poly.type
_entity_poly.pdbx_seq_one_letter_code
_entity_poly.pdbx_strand_id
1 'polypeptide(L)' 'MLKNKLKIALKLRFEYYNLYENKELEWHRKYKNHNLYSIVVESFKYDFKEISEKMPKLLEEFEEKL' A
#
# COMPACT_ATOMS: atom_id res chain seq x y z
N MET A 1 -6.21 4.32 -15.33
CA MET A 1 -5.72 3.12 -14.60
C MET A 1 -5.04 3.48 -13.29
N LEU A 2 -4.09 4.42 -13.27
CA LEU A 2 -3.36 4.86 -12.06
C LEU A 2 -4.26 5.32 -10.90
N LYS A 3 -5.28 6.16 -11.18
CA LYS A 3 -6.23 6.63 -10.14
C LYS A 3 -6.94 5.50 -9.38
N ASN A 4 -7.26 4.39 -10.05
CA ASN A 4 -7.91 3.25 -9.40
C ASN A 4 -6.91 2.46 -8.53
N LYS A 5 -5.69 2.25 -9.04
CA LYS A 5 -4.61 1.61 -8.27
C LYS A 5 -4.27 2.43 -7.03
N LEU A 6 -4.15 3.75 -7.15
CA LEU A 6 -3.90 4.66 -6.03
C LEU A 6 -5.00 4.56 -4.96
N LYS A 7 -6.26 4.60 -5.35
CA LYS A 7 -7.38 4.47 -4.42
C LYS A 7 -7.34 3.13 -3.67
N ILE A 8 -7.05 2.03 -4.38
CA ILE A 8 -6.97 0.69 -3.77
C ILE A 8 -5.77 0.61 -2.82
N ALA A 9 -4.59 1.10 -3.22
CA ALA A 9 -3.39 1.08 -2.39
C ALA A 9 -3.58 1.90 -1.10
N LEU A 10 -4.15 3.11 -1.19
CA LEU A 10 -4.48 3.93 -0.03
C LEU A 10 -5.50 3.24 0.88
N LYS A 11 -6.52 2.59 0.32
CA LYS A 11 -7.49 1.81 1.10
C LYS A 11 -6.82 0.67 1.85
N LEU A 12 -5.92 -0.06 1.20
CA LEU A 12 -5.17 -1.16 1.81
C LEU A 12 -4.27 -0.69 2.95
N ARG A 13 -3.57 0.44 2.78
CA ARG A 13 -2.76 1.05 3.85
C ARG A 13 -3.63 1.57 5.00
N PHE A 14 -4.78 2.17 4.71
CA PHE A 14 -5.75 2.59 5.71
C PHE A 14 -6.29 1.40 6.50
N GLU A 15 -6.65 0.30 5.81
CA GLU A 15 -7.10 -0.94 6.47
C GLU A 15 -6.01 -1.48 7.40
N TYR A 16 -4.76 -1.51 6.97
CA TYR A 16 -3.64 -1.91 7.82
C TYR A 16 -3.60 -1.06 9.11
N TYR A 17 -3.55 0.26 8.98
CA TYR A 17 -3.40 1.16 10.12
C TYR A 17 -4.55 1.00 11.14
N ASN A 18 -5.79 0.84 10.67
CA ASN A 18 -6.94 0.79 11.57
C ASN A 18 -7.20 -0.61 12.16
N LEU A 19 -6.92 -1.68 11.41
CA LEU A 19 -7.37 -3.03 11.79
C LEU A 19 -6.21 -4.00 12.08
N TYR A 20 -5.00 -3.70 11.59
CA TYR A 20 -3.88 -4.65 11.60
C TYR A 20 -2.55 -4.06 12.08
N GLU A 21 -2.53 -2.86 12.69
CA GLU A 21 -1.29 -2.24 13.19
C GLU A 21 -0.50 -3.17 14.15
N ASN A 22 -1.20 -4.02 14.90
CA ASN A 22 -0.60 -5.07 15.75
C ASN A 22 -0.82 -6.50 15.24
N LYS A 23 -1.31 -6.64 14.00
CA LYS A 23 -1.64 -7.92 13.34
C LYS A 23 -1.07 -8.00 11.93
N GLU A 24 0.13 -7.44 11.75
CA GLU A 24 0.78 -7.34 10.45
C GLU A 24 0.87 -8.69 9.72
N LEU A 25 1.16 -9.77 10.45
CA LEU A 25 1.22 -11.13 9.89
C LEU A 25 -0.12 -11.57 9.28
N GLU A 26 -1.25 -11.20 9.87
CA GLU A 26 -2.58 -11.51 9.35
C GLU A 26 -2.87 -10.72 8.07
N TRP A 27 -2.48 -9.44 8.06
CA TRP A 27 -2.61 -8.59 6.88
C TRP A 27 -1.80 -9.14 5.71
N HIS A 28 -0.54 -9.53 5.94
CA HIS A 28 0.31 -10.16 4.93
C HIS A 28 -0.29 -11.46 4.40
N ARG A 29 -0.77 -12.35 5.27
CA ARG A 29 -1.42 -13.59 4.86
C ARG A 29 -2.63 -13.35 3.95
N LYS A 30 -3.43 -12.34 4.27
CA LYS A 30 -4.63 -11.96 3.52
C LYS A 30 -4.29 -11.37 2.15
N TYR A 31 -3.29 -10.50 2.07
CA TYR A 31 -3.03 -9.68 0.89
C TYR A 31 -1.78 -10.03 0.08
N LYS A 32 -0.97 -11.03 0.47
CA LYS A 32 0.26 -11.44 -0.23
C LYS A 32 0.10 -11.69 -1.74
N ASN A 33 -1.09 -12.06 -2.21
CA ASN A 33 -1.37 -12.34 -3.62
C ASN A 33 -2.02 -11.16 -4.35
N HIS A 34 -2.23 -10.03 -3.67
CA HIS A 34 -2.81 -8.84 -4.27
C HIS A 34 -1.79 -8.16 -5.19
N ASN A 35 -2.23 -7.68 -6.36
CA ASN A 35 -1.34 -7.07 -7.36
C ASN A 35 -0.60 -5.80 -6.87
N LEU A 36 -1.16 -5.10 -5.89
CA LEU A 36 -0.55 -3.93 -5.25
C LEU A 36 0.17 -4.24 -3.94
N TYR A 37 0.30 -5.52 -3.56
CA TYR A 37 0.87 -5.93 -2.28
C TYR A 37 2.24 -5.31 -2.03
N SER A 38 3.19 -5.50 -2.96
CA SER A 38 4.56 -5.01 -2.81
C SER A 38 4.64 -3.50 -2.61
N ILE A 39 3.80 -2.74 -3.32
CA ILE A 39 3.73 -1.28 -3.22
C ILE A 39 3.21 -0.86 -1.83
N VAL A 40 2.15 -1.51 -1.35
CA VAL A 40 1.59 -1.20 -0.03
C VAL A 40 2.57 -1.58 1.07
N VAL A 41 3.27 -2.71 0.96
CA VAL A 41 4.32 -3.09 1.93
C VAL A 41 5.48 -2.10 1.91
N GLU A 42 5.94 -1.68 0.74
CA GLU A 42 6.99 -0.65 0.64
C GLU A 42 6.56 0.65 1.32
N SER A 43 5.27 0.99 1.22
CA SER A 43 4.71 2.17 1.86
C SER A 43 4.73 2.13 3.41
N PHE A 44 5.00 0.97 4.03
CA PHE A 44 5.08 0.85 5.49
C PHE A 44 6.34 1.50 6.07
N LYS A 45 7.34 1.78 5.22
CA LYS A 45 8.55 2.54 5.59
C LYS A 45 8.29 4.02 5.88
N TYR A 46 7.12 4.53 5.47
CA TYR A 46 6.73 5.92 5.66
C TYR A 46 5.64 6.03 6.72
N ASP A 47 5.62 7.17 7.40
CA ASP A 47 4.58 7.47 8.37
C ASP A 47 3.23 7.51 7.69
N PHE A 48 2.19 7.06 8.41
CA PHE A 48 0.84 7.04 7.87
C PHE A 48 0.36 8.43 7.40
N LYS A 49 0.82 9.50 8.06
CA LYS A 49 0.51 10.89 7.69
C LYS A 49 1.07 11.30 6.34
N GLU A 50 2.15 10.67 5.88
CA GLU A 50 2.81 10.97 4.60
C GLU A 50 2.25 10.14 3.44
N ILE A 51 1.36 9.18 3.71
CA ILE A 51 0.96 8.19 2.71
C ILE A 51 0.26 8.78 1.49
N SER A 52 -0.52 9.84 1.67
CA SER A 52 -1.20 10.54 0.58
C SER A 52 -0.22 11.11 -0.43
N GLU A 53 0.96 11.53 0.01
CA GLU A 53 2.02 12.10 -0.83
C GLU A 53 2.97 11.03 -1.38
N LYS A 54 3.27 9.99 -0.59
CA LYS A 54 4.24 8.94 -0.97
C LYS A 54 3.65 7.88 -1.88
N MET A 55 2.39 7.46 -1.66
CA MET A 55 1.77 6.37 -2.43
C MET A 55 1.69 6.64 -3.94
N PRO A 56 1.36 7.85 -4.43
CA PRO A 56 1.40 8.15 -5.86
C PRO A 56 2.80 7.95 -6.47
N LYS A 57 3.85 8.44 -5.78
CA LYS A 57 5.24 8.32 -6.23
C LYS A 57 5.70 6.86 -6.31
N LEU A 58 5.36 6.07 -5.28
CA LEU A 58 5.64 4.63 -5.27
C LEU A 58 4.93 3.89 -6.41
N LEU A 59 3.72 4.30 -6.77
CA LEU A 59 2.99 3.71 -7.89
C LEU A 59 3.62 4.06 -9.24
N GLU A 60 4.05 5.30 -9.43
CA GLU A 60 4.75 5.76 -10.64
C GLU A 60 6.06 5.01 -10.83
N GLU A 61 6.91 4.93 -9.80
CA GLU A 61 8.17 4.19 -9.83
C GLU A 61 7.98 2.70 -10.16
N PHE A 62 6.84 2.11 -9.77
CA PHE A 62 6.55 0.70 -10.05
C PHE A 62 6.02 0.48 -11.46
N GLU A 63 5.27 1.44 -12.02
CA GLU A 63 4.85 1.39 -13.42
C GLU A 63 6.01 1.62 -14.39
N GLU A 64 7.01 2.42 -14.03
CA GLU A 64 8.22 2.64 -14.85
C GLU A 64 9.18 1.44 -14.86
N LYS A 65 9.09 0.56 -13.87
CA LYS A 65 9.93 -0.66 -13.75
C LYS A 65 9.33 -1.89 -14.44
N LEU A 66 8.10 -1.80 -14.93
CA LEU A 66 7.36 -2.86 -15.65
C LEU A 66 7.54 -2.75 -17.16
#